data_AF-A0A0N7KQP6-F1
#
_entry.id   AF-A0A0N7KQP6-F1
#
_cell.length_a   1.000
_cell.length_b   1.000
_cell.length_c   1.000
_cell.angle_alpha   90.00
_cell.angle_beta   90.00
_cell.angle_gamma   90.00
#
_symmetry.space_group_name_H-M   'P 1'
#
loop_
_entity.id
_entity.type
_entity.pdbx_description
1 polymer ?
#
loop_
_entity_poly.entity_id
_entity_poly.type
_entity_poly.pdbx_seq_one_letter_code
_entity_poly.pdbx_strand_id
1 'polypeptide(L)' 'ACVPDDKKLKDLILTEAHQTQYSIHPGTTKMYQDLKEKFWWASMRREIAEFVALCDVCQRVKAEHQRPAGLL' A
#
# COMPACT_ATOMS: atom_id res chain seq x y z
N ALA A 1 5.89 4.64 -16.75
CA ALA A 1 5.52 6.05 -16.95
C ALA A 1 5.89 6.86 -15.71
N CYS A 2 6.52 8.02 -15.89
CA CYS A 2 6.73 8.95 -14.79
C CYS A 2 5.40 9.61 -14.44
N VAL A 3 4.99 9.55 -13.17
CA VAL A 3 3.75 10.16 -12.69
C VAL A 3 4.08 11.60 -12.25
N PRO A 4 3.35 12.62 -12.76
CA PRO A 4 3.54 14.00 -12.32
C PRO A 4 3.23 14.15 -10.82
N ASP A 5 3.62 15.27 -10.23
CA ASP A 5 3.29 15.56 -8.83
C ASP A 5 1.84 16.00 -8.66
N ASP A 6 0.92 15.12 -9.04
CA ASP A 6 -0.52 15.26 -8.88
C ASP A 6 -1.00 14.25 -7.83
N LYS A 7 -1.42 14.77 -6.68
CA LYS A 7 -1.90 13.95 -5.57
C LYS A 7 -3.12 13.11 -5.96
N LYS A 8 -4.07 13.67 -6.71
CA LYS A 8 -5.30 12.94 -7.08
C LYS A 8 -4.97 11.75 -7.98
N LEU A 9 -4.05 11.94 -8.92
CA LEU A 9 -3.61 10.86 -9.80
C LEU A 9 -2.87 9.75 -9.01
N LYS A 10 -1.97 10.13 -8.11
CA LYS A 10 -1.26 9.20 -7.24
C LYS A 10 -2.23 8.42 -6.34
N ASP A 11 -3.17 9.11 -5.70
CA ASP A 11 -4.20 8.49 -4.85
C ASP A 11 -5.07 7.50 -5.63
N LEU A 12 -5.42 7.81 -6.89
CA LEU A 12 -6.17 6.91 -7.75
C LEU A 12 -5.38 5.63 -8.06
N ILE A 13 -4.10 5.78 -8.44
CA ILE A 13 -3.21 4.64 -8.70
C ILE A 13 -3.06 3.75 -7.46
N LEU A 14 -2.87 4.36 -6.28
CA LEU A 14 -2.73 3.64 -5.01
C LEU A 14 -4.03 2.92 -4.63
N THR A 15 -5.17 3.58 -4.82
CA THR A 15 -6.51 3.04 -4.57
C THR A 15 -6.77 1.82 -5.44
N GLU A 16 -6.57 1.91 -6.76
CA GLU A 16 -6.75 0.79 -7.69
C GLU A 16 -5.82 -0.38 -7.36
N ALA A 17 -4.55 -0.10 -7.04
CA ALA A 17 -3.59 -1.14 -6.69
C ALA A 17 -3.89 -1.85 -5.37
N HIS A 18 -4.60 -1.19 -4.44
CA HIS A 18 -4.85 -1.70 -3.10
C HIS A 18 -6.27 -2.26 -2.88
N GLN A 19 -7.28 -1.68 -3.53
CA GLN A 19 -8.70 -1.92 -3.25
C GLN A 19 -9.47 -2.62 -4.39
N THR A 20 -8.83 -2.90 -5.53
CA THR A 20 -9.49 -3.69 -6.58
C THR A 20 -9.82 -5.08 -6.05
N GLN A 21 -10.94 -5.66 -6.51
CA GLN A 21 -11.39 -7.00 -6.08
C GLN A 21 -10.33 -8.10 -6.30
N TYR A 22 -9.40 -7.86 -7.23
CA TYR A 22 -8.27 -8.75 -7.54
C TYR A 22 -7.04 -8.51 -6.66
N SER A 23 -6.88 -7.31 -6.10
CA SER A 23 -5.85 -6.98 -5.10
C SER A 23 -6.47 -7.11 -3.71
N ILE A 24 -6.30 -8.27 -3.10
CA ILE A 24 -6.74 -8.53 -1.72
C ILE A 24 -5.82 -7.77 -0.75
N HIS A 25 -6.00 -6.45 -0.64
CA HIS A 25 -5.26 -5.56 0.24
C HIS A 25 -3.75 -5.87 0.33
N PRO A 26 -3.02 -5.82 -0.81
CA PRO A 26 -1.59 -6.11 -0.82
C PRO A 26 -0.84 -5.18 0.13
N GLY A 27 0.12 -5.75 0.86
CA GLY A 27 1.04 -4.96 1.68
C GLY A 27 2.00 -4.11 0.84
N THR A 28 2.70 -3.20 1.51
CA THR A 28 3.61 -2.21 0.91
C THR A 28 4.61 -2.82 -0.07
N THR A 29 5.23 -3.94 0.27
CA THR A 29 6.22 -4.61 -0.61
C THR A 29 5.60 -5.04 -1.92
N LYS A 30 4.45 -5.72 -1.89
CA LYS A 30 3.78 -6.20 -3.11
C LYS A 30 3.33 -5.03 -3.98
N MET A 31 2.66 -4.03 -3.38
CA MET A 31 2.25 -2.83 -4.12
C MET A 31 3.41 -2.14 -4.82
N TYR A 32 4.57 -1.99 -4.16
CA TYR A 32 5.74 -1.39 -4.80
C TYR A 32 6.27 -2.22 -5.97
N GLN A 33 6.31 -3.55 -5.83
CA GLN A 33 6.78 -4.44 -6.91
C GLN A 33 5.84 -4.40 -8.12
N ASP A 34 4.53 -4.38 -7.89
CA ASP A 34 3.54 -4.35 -8.98
C ASP A 34 3.53 -2.98 -9.68
N LEU A 35 3.56 -1.89 -8.91
CA LEU A 35 3.44 -0.54 -9.46
C LEU A 35 4.71 -0.08 -10.17
N LYS A 36 5.92 -0.45 -9.70
CA LYS A 36 7.20 0.01 -10.29
C LYS A 36 7.38 -0.43 -11.75
N GLU A 37 6.66 -1.46 -12.19
CA GLU A 37 6.72 -1.94 -13.58
C GLU A 37 6.07 -0.95 -14.55
N LYS A 38 5.07 -0.19 -14.08
CA LYS A 38 4.25 0.69 -14.93
C LYS A 38 4.35 2.15 -14.54
N PHE A 39 4.60 2.47 -13.28
CA PHE A 39 4.57 3.82 -12.74
C PHE A 39 5.83 4.12 -11.92
N TRP A 40 6.23 5.38 -11.91
CA TRP A 40 7.37 5.85 -11.14
C TRP A 40 7.18 7.29 -10.67
N TRP A 41 7.49 7.56 -9.40
CA TRP A 41 7.65 8.91 -8.84
C TRP A 41 8.60 8.88 -7.62
N ALA A 42 9.19 10.02 -7.26
CA ALA A 42 10.30 10.07 -6.30
C ALA A 42 9.97 9.49 -4.91
N SER A 43 8.79 9.81 -4.38
CA SER A 43 8.37 9.42 -3.03
C SER A 43 7.53 8.13 -3.00
N MET A 44 7.51 7.36 -4.09
CA MET A 44 6.59 6.24 -4.31
C MET A 44 6.58 5.21 -3.18
N ARG A 45 7.73 4.74 -2.71
CA ARG A 45 7.80 3.78 -1.60
C ARG A 45 7.18 4.32 -0.32
N ARG A 46 7.46 5.60 0.00
CA ARG A 46 6.96 6.26 1.21
C ARG A 46 5.45 6.43 1.13
N GLU A 47 4.95 6.95 0.01
CA GLU A 47 3.52 7.19 -0.19
C GLU A 47 2.73 5.88 -0.21
N ILE A 48 3.26 4.78 -0.77
CA ILE A 48 2.64 3.44 -0.66
C ILE A 48 2.59 2.99 0.80
N ALA A 49 3.67 3.17 1.57
CA ALA A 49 3.72 2.76 2.97
C ALA A 49 2.69 3.52 3.81
N GLU A 50 2.60 4.84 3.63
CA GLU A 50 1.60 5.70 4.28
C GLU A 50 0.18 5.28 3.90
N PHE A 51 -0.08 5.02 2.62
CA PHE A 51 -1.39 4.60 2.13
C PHE A 51 -1.86 3.27 2.74
N VAL A 52 -0.99 2.25 2.73
CA VAL A 52 -1.30 0.93 3.33
C VAL A 52 -1.45 1.04 4.84
N ALA A 53 -0.64 1.88 5.49
CA ALA A 53 -0.72 2.10 6.94
C ALA A 53 -2.06 2.72 7.36
N LEU A 54 -2.75 3.47 6.49
CA LEU A 54 -4.07 4.05 6.76
C LEU A 54 -5.23 3.07 6.49
N CYS A 55 -4.97 1.89 5.93
CA CYS A 55 -6.01 0.90 5.66
C CYS A 55 -6.40 0.13 6.94
N ASP A 56 -7.61 0.37 7.44
CA ASP A 56 -8.17 -0.31 8.62
C ASP A 56 -8.19 -1.84 8.49
N VAL A 57 -8.51 -2.38 7.31
CA VAL A 57 -8.46 -3.83 7.05
C VAL A 57 -7.05 -4.37 7.21
N CYS A 58 -6.04 -3.71 6.61
CA CYS A 58 -4.65 -4.11 6.75
C CYS A 58 -4.16 -4.01 8.20
N GLN A 59 -4.57 -2.97 8.93
CA GLN A 59 -4.19 -2.78 10.33
C GLN A 59 -4.71 -3.92 11.20
N ARG A 60 -5.98 -4.30 11.05
CA ARG A 60 -6.61 -5.39 11.82
C ARG A 60 -5.96 -6.73 11.55
N VAL A 61 -5.78 -7.08 10.27
CA VAL A 61 -5.13 -8.33 9.86
C VAL A 61 -3.69 -8.39 10.36
N LYS A 62 -2.96 -7.27 10.35
CA LYS A 62 -1.59 -7.23 10.88
C LYS A 62 -1.55 -7.41 12.39
N ALA A 63 -2.46 -6.77 13.13
CA ALA A 63 -2.56 -6.91 14.59
C ALA A 63 -2.84 -8.36 15.00
N GLU A 64 -3.74 -9.05 14.31
CA GLU A 64 -4.06 -10.46 14.55
C GLU A 64 -2.85 -11.39 14.35
N HIS A 65 -2.03 -11.11 13.33
CA HIS A 65 -0.82 -11.91 13.05
C HIS A 65 0.37 -11.59 13.96
N GLN A 66 0.33 -10.48 14.71
CA GLN A 66 1.34 -10.26 15.75
C GLN A 66 1.00 -11.17 16.92
N ARG A 67 1.78 -12.25 17.08
CA ARG A 67 1.69 -13.11 18.27
C ARG A 67 1.65 -12.18 19.49
N PRO A 68 0.68 -12.33 20.41
CA PRO A 68 0.71 -11.56 21.64
C PRO A 68 2.06 -11.85 22.28
N ALA A 69 2.86 -10.80 22.46
CA ALA A 69 4.09 -10.90 23.23
C ALA A 69 3.67 -11.49 24.57
N GLY A 70 4.10 -12.73 24.82
CA GLY A 70 3.57 -13.52 25.93
C GLY A 70 3.61 -12.69 27.20
N LEU A 71 2.46 -12.61 27.88
CA LEU A 71 2.44 -12.21 29.28
C LEU A 71 3.31 -13.24 30.02
N LEU A 72 4.51 -12.82 30.43
CA LEU A 72 5.26 -13.47 31.49
C LEU A 72 4.57 -13.17 32.83
#